data_AF-A0A3D5Q2Z6-F1
#
_entry.id   AF-A0A3D5Q2Z6-F1
#
_cell.length_a   1.000
_cell.length_b   1.000
_cell.length_c   1.000
_cell.angle_alpha   90.00
_cell.angle_beta   90.00
_cell.angle_gamma   90.00
#
_symmetry.space_group_name_H-M   'P 1'
#
loop_
_entity.id
_entity.type
_entity.pdbx_description
1 polymer ?
#
loop_
_entity_poly.entity_id
_entity_poly.type
_entity_poly.pdbx_seq_one_letter_code
_entity_poly.pdbx_strand_id
1 'polypeptide(L)'
;LASGSHKDAAKYLVEGGKLVVKLQNGETTGLKDESGFVGYTGAADAPTGILLVKNGMHFEIQIDASHPIGKDDGANVKDVLMESALTTIMDC
;
A
#
# COMPACT_ATOMS: atom_id res chain seq x y z
N LEU A 1 -7.42 4.51 7.01
CA LEU A 1 -6.34 4.78 7.99
C LEU A 1 -6.95 4.95 9.38
N ALA A 2 -6.15 4.91 10.44
CA ALA A 2 -6.64 5.17 11.81
C ALA A 2 -7.22 6.59 11.92
N SER A 3 -6.58 7.55 11.27
CA SER A 3 -7.08 8.90 10.98
C SER A 3 -6.76 9.27 9.52
N GLY A 4 -7.59 10.12 8.90
CA GLY A 4 -7.38 10.59 7.52
C GLY A 4 -7.70 9.56 6.43
N SER A 5 -7.30 9.89 5.20
CA SER A 5 -7.58 9.13 3.97
C SER A 5 -6.29 8.77 3.22
N HIS A 6 -6.29 7.64 2.51
CA HIS A 6 -5.19 7.28 1.59
C HIS A 6 -5.04 8.28 0.43
N LYS A 7 -6.10 9.04 0.10
CA LYS A 7 -6.05 10.12 -0.88
C LYS A 7 -5.05 11.22 -0.50
N ASP A 8 -4.90 11.45 0.80
CA ASP A 8 -4.03 12.50 1.34
C ASP A 8 -2.64 11.94 1.70
N ALA A 9 -2.33 10.71 1.28
CA ALA A 9 -1.02 10.12 1.49
C ALA A 9 0.05 10.90 0.70
N ALA A 10 1.17 11.14 1.35
CA ALA A 10 2.37 11.73 0.76
C ALA A 10 3.53 10.71 0.72
N LYS A 11 3.57 9.79 1.68
CA LYS A 11 4.60 8.73 1.70
C LYS A 11 4.15 7.56 2.54
N TYR A 12 4.47 6.35 2.08
CA TYR A 12 4.39 5.14 2.87
C TYR A 12 5.77 4.70 3.36
N LEU A 13 5.83 4.14 4.55
CA LEU A 13 7.04 3.60 5.18
C LEU A 13 6.69 2.54 6.21
N VAL A 14 7.68 1.78 6.63
CA VAL A 14 7.54 0.71 7.63
C VAL A 14 8.49 1.02 8.78
N GLU A 15 7.94 1.24 9.97
CA GLU A 15 8.68 1.52 11.20
C GLU A 15 8.21 0.58 12.30
N GLY A 16 9.17 -0.05 13.00
CA GLY A 16 8.85 -0.98 14.09
C GLY A 16 7.96 -2.16 13.67
N GLY A 17 8.02 -2.58 12.41
CA GLY A 17 7.19 -3.66 11.85
C GLY A 17 5.75 -3.25 11.53
N LYS A 18 5.42 -1.95 11.53
CA LYS A 18 4.08 -1.44 11.24
C LYS A 18 4.10 -0.54 10.00
N LEU A 19 2.98 -0.54 9.27
CA LEU A 19 2.76 0.43 8.20
C LEU A 19 2.52 1.83 8.78
N VAL A 20 3.31 2.77 8.31
CA VAL A 20 3.22 4.19 8.62
C VAL A 20 2.95 4.97 7.34
N VAL A 21 1.99 5.88 7.41
CA VAL A 21 1.55 6.73 6.30
C VAL A 21 1.72 8.19 6.71
N LYS A 22 2.62 8.88 6.02
CA LYS A 22 2.76 10.34 6.12
C LYS A 22 1.72 10.97 5.21
N LEU A 23 0.93 11.87 5.76
CA LEU A 23 -0.10 12.62 5.04
C LEU A 23 0.45 13.95 4.54
N GLN A 24 -0.18 14.53 3.52
CA GLN A 24 0.20 15.81 2.93
C GLN A 24 0.11 16.99 3.91
N ASN A 25 -0.72 16.87 4.95
CA ASN A 25 -0.83 17.86 6.03
C ASN A 25 0.32 17.78 7.06
N GLY A 26 1.28 16.86 6.87
CA GLY A 26 2.42 16.64 7.76
C GLY A 26 2.14 15.68 8.93
N GLU A 27 0.90 15.25 9.12
CA GLU A 27 0.55 14.24 10.11
C GLU A 27 1.02 12.85 9.68
N THR A 28 1.15 11.95 10.65
CA THR A 28 1.51 10.56 10.43
C THR A 28 0.46 9.67 11.07
N THR A 29 -0.01 8.66 10.34
CA THR A 29 -1.02 7.70 10.79
C THR A 29 -0.62 6.28 10.41
N GLY A 30 -1.22 5.29 11.07
CA GLY A 30 -1.17 3.90 10.67
C GLY A 30 -2.48 3.41 10.04
N LEU A 31 -2.57 2.09 9.85
CA LEU A 31 -3.83 1.43 9.57
C LEU A 31 -4.75 1.48 10.80
N LYS A 32 -6.07 1.51 10.55
CA LYS A 32 -7.06 1.39 11.63
C LYS A 32 -7.01 0.01 12.28
N ASP A 33 -6.73 -1.00 11.47
CA ASP A 33 -6.51 -2.37 11.88
C ASP A 33 -5.08 -2.75 11.45
N GLU A 34 -4.17 -2.81 12.40
CA GLU A 34 -2.75 -3.05 12.15
C GLU A 34 -2.50 -4.47 11.61
N SER A 35 -3.40 -5.43 11.89
CA SER A 35 -3.29 -6.80 11.40
C SER A 35 -3.48 -6.91 9.88
N GLY A 36 -4.01 -5.86 9.24
CA GLY A 36 -4.12 -5.76 7.79
C GLY A 36 -2.77 -5.59 7.08
N PHE A 37 -1.68 -5.24 7.79
CA PHE A 37 -0.35 -5.17 7.21
C PHE A 37 0.34 -6.53 7.26
N VAL A 38 0.73 -7.05 6.09
CA VAL A 38 1.35 -8.38 5.96
C VAL A 38 2.85 -8.27 5.71
N GLY A 39 3.28 -7.28 4.93
CA GLY A 39 4.69 -7.10 4.60
C GLY A 39 4.94 -6.00 3.57
N TYR A 40 6.19 -5.91 3.11
CA TYR A 40 6.62 -4.92 2.13
C TYR A 40 7.77 -5.45 1.28
N THR A 41 7.99 -4.83 0.13
CA THR A 41 9.17 -5.03 -0.72
C THR A 41 10.00 -3.74 -0.77
N GLY A 42 11.30 -3.87 -1.03
CA GLY A 42 12.23 -2.73 -1.03
C GLY A 42 12.70 -2.32 0.37
N ALA A 43 13.09 -1.06 0.52
CA ALA A 43 13.60 -0.52 1.78
C ALA A 43 12.45 -0.08 2.71
N ALA A 44 12.59 -0.25 4.02
CA ALA A 44 11.52 0.07 4.96
C ALA A 44 11.14 1.56 4.97
N ASP A 45 12.11 2.45 4.74
CA ASP A 45 11.93 3.91 4.69
C ASP A 45 11.40 4.42 3.34
N ALA A 46 11.42 3.58 2.30
CA ALA A 46 10.91 3.84 0.96
C ALA A 46 10.52 2.50 0.27
N PRO A 47 9.44 1.85 0.71
CA PRO A 47 9.03 0.57 0.17
C PRO A 47 8.57 0.72 -1.28
N THR A 48 8.89 -0.26 -2.11
CA THR A 48 8.44 -0.34 -3.50
C THR A 48 7.09 -1.03 -3.64
N GLY A 49 6.69 -1.78 -2.62
CA GLY A 49 5.42 -2.50 -2.55
C GLY A 49 5.01 -2.73 -1.11
N ILE A 50 3.71 -2.63 -0.83
CA ILE A 50 3.13 -2.82 0.51
C ILE A 50 2.03 -3.85 0.39
N LEU A 51 2.23 -5.00 1.04
CA LEU A 51 1.28 -6.09 1.04
C LEU A 51 0.30 -5.94 2.20
N LEU A 52 -0.97 -5.88 1.85
CA LEU A 52 -2.09 -5.76 2.77
C LEU A 52 -3.04 -6.95 2.60
N VAL A 53 -3.81 -7.22 3.64
CA VAL A 53 -4.88 -8.22 3.62
C VAL A 53 -6.18 -7.62 4.15
N LYS A 54 -7.27 -7.88 3.45
CA LYS A 54 -8.62 -7.58 3.94
C LYS A 54 -9.56 -8.71 3.58
N ASN A 55 -10.31 -9.21 4.57
CA ASN A 55 -11.24 -10.32 4.41
C ASN A 55 -10.60 -11.57 3.79
N GLY A 56 -9.32 -11.83 4.10
CA GLY A 56 -8.57 -12.98 3.57
C GLY A 56 -8.06 -12.81 2.14
N MET A 57 -8.29 -11.66 1.50
CA MET A 57 -7.75 -11.36 0.17
C MET A 57 -6.60 -10.36 0.28
N HIS A 58 -5.51 -10.65 -0.41
CA HIS A 58 -4.34 -9.81 -0.47
C HIS A 58 -4.47 -8.75 -1.55
N PHE A 59 -3.80 -7.63 -1.32
CA PHE A 59 -3.58 -6.63 -2.34
C PHE A 59 -2.29 -5.87 -2.03
N GLU A 60 -1.60 -5.47 -3.09
CA GLU A 60 -0.33 -4.76 -3.00
C GLU A 60 -0.49 -3.33 -3.51
N ILE A 61 -0.10 -2.36 -2.69
CA ILE A 61 0.09 -0.98 -3.13
C ILE A 61 1.50 -0.88 -3.71
N GLN A 62 1.63 -0.61 -5.00
CA GLN A 62 2.92 -0.53 -5.68
C GLN A 62 3.35 0.93 -5.83
N ILE A 63 4.60 1.20 -5.48
CA ILE A 63 5.14 2.57 -5.37
C ILE A 63 6.33 2.72 -6.30
N ASP A 64 6.26 3.71 -7.19
CA ASP A 64 7.32 4.03 -8.14
C ASP A 64 7.17 5.46 -8.67
N ALA A 65 8.03 6.36 -8.18
CA ALA A 65 8.03 7.77 -8.59
C ALA A 65 8.47 7.99 -10.05
N SER A 66 9.12 7.01 -10.68
CA SER A 66 9.55 7.10 -12.08
C SER A 66 8.46 6.65 -13.06
N HIS A 67 7.44 5.93 -12.58
CA HIS A 67 6.35 5.44 -13.39
C HIS A 67 5.43 6.59 -13.85
N PRO A 68 4.88 6.57 -15.08
CA PRO A 68 4.02 7.63 -15.59
C PRO A 68 2.82 7.96 -14.70
N ILE A 69 2.27 6.98 -13.98
CA ILE A 69 1.18 7.20 -13.01
C ILE A 69 1.72 7.65 -11.65
N GLY A 70 2.77 6.99 -11.16
CA GLY A 70 3.31 7.28 -9.83
C GLY A 70 3.87 8.69 -9.72
N LYS A 71 4.50 9.23 -10.76
CA LYS A 71 5.01 10.62 -10.74
C LYS A 71 3.93 11.69 -10.51
N ASP A 72 2.67 11.39 -10.87
CA ASP A 72 1.53 12.32 -10.77
C ASP A 72 0.70 12.03 -9.49
N ASP A 73 1.02 10.96 -8.75
CA ASP A 73 0.39 10.60 -7.47
C ASP A 73 1.15 11.18 -6.27
N GLY A 74 0.42 11.73 -5.30
CA GLY A 74 1.01 12.39 -4.13
C GLY A 74 1.86 11.48 -3.25
N ALA A 75 1.63 10.16 -3.27
CA ALA A 75 2.39 9.15 -2.54
C ALA A 75 3.27 8.27 -3.45
N ASN A 76 3.39 8.63 -4.74
CA ASN A 76 4.06 7.86 -5.77
C ASN A 76 3.46 6.47 -6.05
N VAL A 77 2.17 6.27 -5.78
CA VAL A 77 1.48 5.01 -6.07
C VAL A 77 1.32 4.87 -7.57
N LYS A 78 1.89 3.80 -8.14
CA LYS A 78 1.75 3.50 -9.56
C LYS A 78 0.56 2.60 -9.88
N ASP A 79 0.21 1.71 -8.97
CA ASP A 79 -0.84 0.71 -9.17
C ASP A 79 -1.28 0.07 -7.83
N VAL A 80 -2.43 -0.62 -7.87
CA VAL A 80 -2.93 -1.49 -6.79
C VAL A 80 -3.19 -2.88 -7.38
N LEU A 81 -2.28 -3.81 -7.08
CA LEU A 81 -2.37 -5.19 -7.55
C LEU A 81 -3.29 -5.99 -6.62
N MET A 82 -4.39 -6.50 -7.16
CA MET A 82 -5.38 -7.27 -6.41
C MET A 82 -5.13 -8.77 -6.55
N GLU A 83 -5.10 -9.51 -5.43
CA GLU A 83 -5.22 -10.97 -5.48
C GLU A 83 -6.53 -11.34 -6.18
N SER A 84 -6.41 -12.08 -7.28
CA SER A 84 -7.49 -12.35 -8.22
C SER A 84 -7.40 -13.79 -8.71
N ALA A 85 -8.45 -14.27 -9.40
CA ALA A 85 -8.52 -15.59 -10.04
C ALA A 85 -7.89 -16.73 -9.21
N LEU A 86 -8.28 -16.83 -7.93
CA LEU A 86 -7.79 -17.87 -7.01
C LEU A 86 -7.96 -19.28 -7.59
N THR A 87 -9.01 -19.47 -8.36
CA THR A 87 -9.28 -20.68 -9.12
C THR A 87 -9.79 -20.30 -10.49
N THR A 88 -9.34 -21.01 -11.53
CA THR A 88 -9.87 -20.89 -12.89
C THR A 88 -10.38 -22.25 -13.31
N ILE A 89 -11.66 -22.33 -13.67
CA ILE A 89 -12.27 -23.55 -14.21
C ILE A 89 -12.02 -23.55 -15.72
N MET A 90 -11.33 -24.58 -16.21
CA MET A 90 -11.11 -24.84 -17.63
C MET A 90 -12.12 -25.90 -18.07
N ASP A 91 -13.16 -25.48 -18.78
CA ASP A 91 -14.17 -26.38 -19.36
C ASP A 91 -14.01 -26.37 -20.89
N CYS A 92 -13.94 -27.56 -21.50
CA CYS A 92 -13.58 -27.78 -22.91
C CYS A 92 -14.77 -28.31 -23.71
#